data_AF-A0A4Y8N614-F1
#
_entry.id   AF-A0A4Y8N614-F1
#
_cell.length_a   1.000
_cell.length_b   1.000
_cell.length_c   1.000
_cell.angle_alpha   90.00
_cell.angle_beta   90.00
_cell.angle_gamma   90.00
#
_symmetry.space_group_name_H-M   'P 1'
#
loop_
_entity.id
_entity.type
_entity.pdbx_description
1 polymer ?
#
loop_
_entity_poly.entity_id
_entity_poly.type
_entity_poly.pdbx_seq_one_letter_code
_entity_poly.pdbx_strand_id
1 'polypeptide(L)'
;MKAMGVTSIRQDCYSTADTAKMATLVSSFAPVKIQPVFNVFPTTTDETTAYNQFYAYGQTVAGQLAGKVAVIELMNEPENMYFKQGPKYGGQDVTEWATSNSQWAAFRGAVRGFYAGFRAVDTTKQTLIASPSVGWLHYGMLEGLWKGESPDGTTGHPTATWDITNYHWYYDFGDIQNAGGVNTLAVIKSLFNLPILLSEIGVQTSVSGSTYNSYVASNIAEYASSAKTYNIIGVDWYELYNFQNMNGFYMGLYNSPGVGNAGRATAMTTAVASNPTP
;
A
#
# COMPACT_ATOMS: atom_id res chain seq x y z
N MET A 1 -1.56 14.32 -14.52
CA MET A 1 -1.72 12.85 -14.66
C MET A 1 -1.57 12.42 -16.11
N LYS A 2 -2.56 12.54 -17.01
CA LYS A 2 -2.42 12.11 -18.42
C LYS A 2 -1.18 12.69 -19.13
N ALA A 3 -0.96 13.99 -19.01
CA ALA A 3 0.21 14.65 -19.60
C ALA A 3 1.57 14.20 -19.02
N MET A 4 1.58 13.62 -17.82
CA MET A 4 2.77 13.07 -17.16
C MET A 4 3.00 11.59 -17.53
N GLY A 5 2.04 10.94 -18.21
CA GLY A 5 2.09 9.51 -18.52
C GLY A 5 1.62 8.59 -17.39
N VAL A 6 1.16 9.13 -16.26
CA VAL A 6 0.65 8.34 -15.12
C VAL A 6 -0.64 7.61 -15.51
N THR A 7 -0.73 6.33 -15.15
CA THR A 7 -1.82 5.41 -15.53
C THR A 7 -2.73 4.99 -14.37
N SER A 8 -2.33 5.23 -13.13
CA SER A 8 -3.11 4.99 -11.91
C SER A 8 -3.12 6.20 -10.98
N ILE A 9 -4.11 6.25 -10.11
CA ILE A 9 -4.07 7.04 -8.89
C ILE A 9 -4.50 6.18 -7.71
N ARG A 10 -3.74 6.25 -6.63
CA ARG A 10 -4.12 5.73 -5.33
C ARG A 10 -4.85 6.81 -4.53
N GLN A 11 -5.96 6.46 -3.89
CA GLN A 11 -6.78 7.42 -3.15
C GLN A 11 -7.39 6.83 -1.89
N ASP A 12 -7.12 7.49 -0.76
CA ASP A 12 -7.69 7.18 0.55
C ASP A 12 -9.21 7.27 0.55
N CYS A 13 -9.84 6.25 1.13
CA CYS A 13 -11.24 6.17 1.48
C CYS A 13 -11.37 5.89 2.98
N TYR A 14 -11.94 6.83 3.74
CA TYR A 14 -12.11 6.72 5.20
C TYR A 14 -13.47 6.14 5.60
N SER A 15 -14.36 5.93 4.63
CA SER A 15 -15.72 5.46 4.85
C SER A 15 -16.29 4.75 3.62
N THR A 16 -17.40 4.02 3.80
CA THR A 16 -18.15 3.43 2.68
C THR A 16 -18.82 4.48 1.79
N ALA A 17 -18.93 5.74 2.24
CA ALA A 17 -19.38 6.86 1.44
C ALA A 17 -18.27 7.33 0.48
N ASP A 18 -17.02 7.34 0.93
CA ASP A 18 -15.86 7.66 0.09
C ASP A 18 -15.67 6.59 -1.00
N THR A 19 -15.83 5.31 -0.65
CA THR A 19 -15.76 4.21 -1.62
C THR A 19 -16.88 4.29 -2.66
N ALA A 20 -18.10 4.63 -2.23
CA ALA A 20 -19.22 4.90 -3.16
C ALA A 20 -18.90 6.09 -4.07
N LYS A 21 -18.30 7.16 -3.53
CA LYS A 21 -17.87 8.32 -4.30
C LYS A 21 -16.82 7.94 -5.34
N MET A 22 -15.80 7.16 -4.98
CA MET A 22 -14.80 6.65 -5.92
C MET A 22 -15.43 5.85 -7.04
N ALA A 23 -16.40 4.98 -6.74
CA ALA A 23 -17.12 4.21 -7.76
C ALA A 23 -17.82 5.11 -8.81
N THR A 24 -18.30 6.30 -8.43
CA THR A 24 -18.89 7.27 -9.38
C THR A 24 -17.85 7.98 -10.26
N LEU A 25 -16.59 8.03 -9.83
CA LEU A 25 -15.53 8.78 -10.50
C LEU A 25 -14.73 7.93 -11.51
N VAL A 26 -14.78 6.59 -11.40
CA VAL A 26 -14.00 5.66 -12.23
C VAL A 26 -14.02 6.03 -13.72
N SER A 27 -15.20 6.22 -14.31
CA SER A 27 -15.34 6.55 -15.74
C SER A 27 -14.79 7.93 -16.10
N SER A 28 -14.85 8.89 -15.16
CA SER A 28 -14.38 10.26 -15.37
C SER A 28 -12.84 10.35 -15.35
N PHE A 29 -12.18 9.43 -14.64
CA PHE A 29 -10.72 9.37 -14.59
C PHE A 29 -10.11 8.64 -15.79
N ALA A 30 -10.90 7.87 -16.54
CA ALA A 30 -10.41 7.11 -17.69
C ALA A 30 -9.58 7.96 -18.68
N PRO A 31 -8.44 7.45 -19.20
CA PRO A 31 -7.90 6.09 -19.00
C PRO A 31 -7.07 5.90 -17.71
N VAL A 32 -6.98 6.89 -16.82
CA VAL A 32 -6.30 6.73 -15.52
C VAL A 32 -7.17 5.87 -14.61
N LYS A 33 -6.59 4.81 -14.05
CA LYS A 33 -7.27 3.86 -13.16
C LYS A 33 -7.29 4.41 -11.73
N ILE A 34 -8.39 4.22 -11.02
CA ILE A 34 -8.47 4.54 -9.59
C ILE A 34 -8.18 3.27 -8.80
N GLN A 35 -7.29 3.37 -7.82
CA GLN A 35 -7.01 2.39 -6.77
C GLN A 35 -7.47 2.97 -5.42
N PRO A 36 -8.65 2.56 -4.95
CA PRO A 36 -9.11 2.89 -3.60
C PRO A 36 -8.28 2.17 -2.54
N VAL A 37 -7.85 2.89 -1.50
CA VAL A 37 -7.31 2.30 -0.26
C VAL A 37 -8.25 2.58 0.90
N PHE A 38 -8.58 1.55 1.68
CA PHE A 38 -9.50 1.69 2.80
C PHE A 38 -8.75 1.98 4.08
N ASN A 39 -8.82 3.23 4.54
CA ASN A 39 -8.24 3.70 5.78
C ASN A 39 -9.24 3.49 6.94
N VAL A 40 -9.63 2.23 7.13
CA VAL A 40 -10.63 1.78 8.12
C VAL A 40 -10.03 0.63 8.92
N PHE A 41 -10.06 0.76 10.25
CA PHE A 41 -9.45 -0.21 11.17
C PHE A 41 -10.48 -0.78 12.14
N PRO A 42 -10.26 -1.99 12.68
CA PRO A 42 -11.16 -2.57 13.68
C PRO A 42 -11.17 -1.74 14.96
N THR A 43 -12.34 -1.55 15.54
CA THR A 43 -12.52 -0.81 16.82
C THR A 43 -12.60 -1.74 18.03
N THR A 44 -12.32 -3.03 17.82
CA THR A 44 -12.33 -4.11 18.81
C THR A 44 -10.95 -4.76 18.87
N THR A 45 -10.72 -5.57 19.90
CA THR A 45 -9.55 -6.46 20.02
C THR A 45 -9.93 -7.94 19.81
N ASP A 46 -11.22 -8.25 19.67
CA ASP A 46 -11.73 -9.60 19.45
C ASP A 46 -11.70 -9.98 17.95
N GLU A 47 -11.08 -11.12 17.63
CA GLU A 47 -10.93 -11.59 16.25
C GLU A 47 -12.27 -11.87 15.56
N THR A 48 -13.20 -12.53 16.25
CA THR A 48 -14.49 -12.92 15.64
C THR A 48 -15.34 -11.71 15.33
N THR A 49 -15.38 -10.75 16.26
CA THR A 49 -16.09 -9.48 16.10
C THR A 49 -15.48 -8.68 14.95
N ALA A 50 -14.16 -8.55 14.89
CA ALA A 50 -13.47 -7.86 13.79
C ALA A 50 -13.71 -8.55 12.45
N TYR A 51 -13.69 -9.89 12.41
CA TYR A 51 -14.01 -10.68 11.22
C TYR A 51 -15.42 -10.37 10.70
N ASN A 52 -16.43 -10.44 11.57
CA ASN A 52 -17.81 -10.19 11.16
C ASN A 52 -18.03 -8.73 10.71
N GLN A 53 -17.41 -7.78 11.41
CA GLN A 53 -17.44 -6.36 11.03
C GLN A 53 -16.88 -6.16 9.62
N PHE A 54 -15.69 -6.71 9.34
CA PHE A 54 -15.04 -6.52 8.05
C PHE A 54 -15.60 -7.41 6.95
N TYR A 55 -16.24 -8.53 7.29
CA TYR A 55 -17.02 -9.30 6.32
C TYR A 55 -18.17 -8.47 5.76
N ALA A 56 -18.97 -7.84 6.62
CA ALA A 56 -20.05 -6.95 6.20
C ALA A 56 -19.53 -5.72 5.45
N TYR A 57 -18.41 -5.14 5.90
CA TYR A 57 -17.74 -4.04 5.20
C TYR A 57 -17.27 -4.46 3.80
N GLY A 58 -16.60 -5.61 3.68
CA GLY A 58 -16.12 -6.17 2.41
C GLY A 58 -17.25 -6.42 1.41
N GLN A 59 -18.39 -6.96 1.87
CA GLN A 59 -19.58 -7.12 1.02
C GLN A 59 -20.11 -5.78 0.49
N THR A 60 -20.17 -4.77 1.37
CA THR A 60 -20.63 -3.42 1.00
C THR A 60 -19.71 -2.79 -0.04
N VAL A 61 -18.41 -2.84 0.19
CA VAL A 61 -17.39 -2.30 -0.73
C VAL A 61 -17.40 -3.05 -2.07
N ALA A 62 -17.54 -4.38 -2.06
CA ALA A 62 -17.65 -5.16 -3.29
C ALA A 62 -18.88 -4.78 -4.12
N GLY A 63 -20.04 -4.59 -3.49
CA GLY A 63 -21.25 -4.11 -4.18
C GLY A 63 -21.05 -2.76 -4.88
N GLN A 64 -20.11 -1.95 -4.40
CA GLN A 64 -19.79 -0.65 -4.99
C GLN A 64 -18.72 -0.72 -6.09
N LEU A 65 -17.67 -1.52 -5.89
CA LEU A 65 -16.42 -1.44 -6.66
C LEU A 65 -16.06 -2.68 -7.48
N ALA A 66 -16.61 -3.86 -7.18
CA ALA A 66 -16.25 -5.09 -7.88
C ALA A 66 -16.46 -4.96 -9.40
N GLY A 67 -15.42 -5.29 -10.17
CA GLY A 67 -15.40 -5.17 -11.63
C GLY A 67 -15.33 -3.73 -12.17
N LYS A 68 -15.35 -2.70 -11.32
CA LYS A 68 -15.18 -1.29 -11.72
C LYS A 68 -13.74 -0.83 -11.58
N VAL A 69 -13.01 -1.36 -10.60
CA VAL A 69 -11.59 -1.06 -10.36
C VAL A 69 -10.76 -2.34 -10.45
N ALA A 70 -9.51 -2.21 -10.87
CA ALA A 70 -8.62 -3.35 -11.05
C ALA A 70 -8.06 -3.85 -9.72
N VAL A 71 -7.69 -2.93 -8.83
CA VAL A 71 -7.04 -3.20 -7.54
C VAL A 71 -7.70 -2.34 -6.48
N ILE A 72 -7.91 -2.92 -5.31
CA ILE A 72 -8.24 -2.23 -4.06
C ILE A 72 -7.21 -2.61 -3.00
N GLU A 73 -7.04 -1.74 -2.02
CA GLU A 73 -6.02 -1.87 -1.00
C GLU A 73 -6.63 -1.78 0.40
N LEU A 74 -6.13 -2.61 1.31
CA LEU A 74 -6.58 -2.64 2.69
C LEU A 74 -5.66 -1.79 3.54
N MET A 75 -6.22 -1.08 4.52
CA MET A 75 -5.50 -0.56 5.70
C MET A 75 -4.15 0.09 5.37
N ASN A 76 -4.18 1.40 5.13
CA ASN A 76 -2.97 2.20 4.95
C ASN A 76 -2.12 2.19 6.23
N GLU A 77 -0.90 1.66 6.18
CA GLU A 77 0.11 1.71 7.23
C GLU A 77 -0.42 1.36 8.64
N PRO A 78 -0.97 0.15 8.84
CA PRO A 78 -1.49 -0.26 10.14
C PRO A 78 -0.43 -0.17 11.24
N GLU A 79 0.87 -0.29 10.92
CA GLU A 79 1.97 -0.07 11.86
C GLU A 79 2.00 1.33 12.50
N ASN A 80 1.49 2.33 11.78
CA ASN A 80 1.50 3.74 12.18
C ASN A 80 0.10 4.19 12.64
N MET A 81 -0.94 3.64 12.02
CA MET A 81 -2.32 4.12 12.19
C MET A 81 -3.16 3.28 13.16
N TYR A 82 -2.85 1.99 13.32
CA TYR A 82 -3.63 1.08 14.15
C TYR A 82 -2.85 0.61 15.38
N PHE A 83 -1.61 0.16 15.17
CA PHE A 83 -0.74 -0.28 16.24
C PHE A 83 -0.12 0.94 16.94
N LYS A 84 -0.32 1.04 18.25
CA LYS A 84 0.13 2.20 19.02
C LYS A 84 1.64 2.22 19.24
N GLN A 85 2.29 1.09 19.05
CA GLN A 85 3.71 0.89 19.30
C GLN A 85 4.30 0.15 18.10
N GLY A 86 5.39 0.71 17.59
CA GLY A 86 6.18 0.06 16.55
C GLY A 86 6.89 -1.21 17.04
N PRO A 87 7.60 -1.90 16.14
CA PRO A 87 8.32 -3.11 16.47
C PRO A 87 9.50 -2.81 17.39
N LYS A 88 9.96 -3.83 18.13
CA LYS A 88 11.15 -3.73 18.98
C LYS A 88 12.44 -3.51 18.18
N TYR A 89 12.54 -4.07 16.98
CA TYR A 89 13.67 -3.89 16.06
C TYR A 89 13.19 -3.40 14.69
N GLY A 90 13.47 -4.14 13.61
CA GLY A 90 13.16 -3.74 12.24
C GLY A 90 11.74 -4.10 11.78
N GLY A 91 11.00 -4.90 12.56
CA GLY A 91 9.69 -5.45 12.20
C GLY A 91 9.74 -6.65 11.26
N GLN A 92 10.91 -7.30 11.15
CA GLN A 92 11.15 -8.41 10.22
C GLN A 92 10.50 -9.72 10.65
N ASP A 93 10.23 -9.88 11.95
CA ASP A 93 9.58 -11.03 12.55
C ASP A 93 8.32 -10.57 13.31
N VAL A 94 7.25 -11.37 13.28
CA VAL A 94 5.99 -11.05 13.96
C VAL A 94 6.18 -10.84 15.47
N THR A 95 7.11 -11.55 16.10
CA THR A 95 7.39 -11.44 17.54
C THR A 95 8.01 -10.10 17.93
N GLU A 96 8.58 -9.36 16.97
CA GLU A 96 9.04 -8.00 17.22
C GLU A 96 7.89 -7.04 17.53
N TRP A 97 6.64 -7.42 17.22
CA TRP A 97 5.43 -6.66 17.47
C TRP A 97 4.74 -7.02 18.79
N ALA A 98 5.45 -7.63 19.75
CA ALA A 98 4.87 -8.14 21.00
C ALA A 98 4.07 -7.09 21.80
N THR A 99 4.46 -5.82 21.72
CA THR A 99 3.75 -4.68 22.34
C THR A 99 2.35 -4.43 21.75
N SER A 100 2.12 -4.95 20.55
CA SER A 100 0.89 -4.84 19.77
C SER A 100 0.02 -6.10 19.80
N ASN A 101 0.40 -7.11 20.61
CA ASN A 101 -0.27 -8.42 20.66
C ASN A 101 -1.78 -8.32 20.95
N SER A 102 -2.19 -7.40 21.83
CA SER A 102 -3.60 -7.21 22.20
C SER A 102 -4.52 -6.79 21.03
N GLN A 103 -3.96 -6.17 20.00
CA GLN A 103 -4.68 -5.70 18.81
C GLN A 103 -4.59 -6.70 17.64
N TRP A 104 -3.65 -7.66 17.72
CA TRP A 104 -3.31 -8.55 16.61
C TRP A 104 -4.47 -9.44 16.17
N ALA A 105 -5.20 -10.00 17.13
CA ALA A 105 -6.34 -10.88 16.87
C ALA A 105 -7.43 -10.16 16.05
N ALA A 106 -7.75 -8.91 16.41
CA ALA A 106 -8.68 -8.08 15.64
C ALA A 106 -8.14 -7.68 14.26
N PHE A 107 -6.86 -7.32 14.14
CA PHE A 107 -6.24 -7.04 12.85
C PHE A 107 -6.34 -8.23 11.89
N ARG A 108 -5.96 -9.42 12.36
CA ARG A 108 -6.10 -10.68 11.62
C ARG A 108 -7.54 -10.97 11.24
N GLY A 109 -8.47 -10.82 12.18
CA GLY A 109 -9.90 -10.96 11.93
C GLY A 109 -10.39 -10.02 10.83
N ALA A 110 -9.99 -8.74 10.90
CA ALA A 110 -10.41 -7.72 9.96
C ALA A 110 -9.92 -7.99 8.52
N VAL A 111 -8.64 -8.33 8.34
CA VAL A 111 -8.08 -8.65 7.00
C VAL A 111 -8.80 -9.87 6.40
N ARG A 112 -8.96 -10.94 7.20
CA ARG A 112 -9.66 -12.15 6.78
C ARG A 112 -11.14 -11.90 6.46
N GLY A 113 -11.81 -11.14 7.32
CA GLY A 113 -13.20 -10.76 7.17
C GLY A 113 -13.42 -9.99 5.89
N PHE A 114 -12.59 -8.96 5.63
CA PHE A 114 -12.67 -8.18 4.41
C PHE A 114 -12.55 -9.05 3.16
N TYR A 115 -11.49 -9.87 3.07
CA TYR A 115 -11.26 -10.69 1.89
C TYR A 115 -12.43 -11.63 1.64
N ALA A 116 -12.91 -12.32 2.69
CA ALA A 116 -14.05 -13.23 2.59
C ALA A 116 -15.36 -12.51 2.20
N GLY A 117 -15.63 -11.34 2.81
CA GLY A 117 -16.81 -10.54 2.51
C GLY A 117 -16.81 -10.00 1.08
N PHE A 118 -15.67 -9.50 0.61
CA PHE A 118 -15.53 -9.01 -0.75
C PHE A 118 -15.71 -10.14 -1.77
N ARG A 119 -15.08 -11.29 -1.52
CA ARG A 119 -15.16 -12.48 -2.39
C ARG A 119 -16.51 -13.19 -2.37
N ALA A 120 -17.32 -12.97 -1.33
CA ALA A 120 -18.72 -13.42 -1.32
C ALA A 120 -19.58 -12.70 -2.39
N VAL A 121 -19.13 -11.53 -2.87
CA VAL A 121 -19.80 -10.75 -3.92
C VAL A 121 -19.02 -10.82 -5.25
N ASP A 122 -17.72 -10.54 -5.26
CA ASP A 122 -16.85 -10.69 -6.44
C ASP A 122 -16.30 -12.12 -6.55
N THR A 123 -17.19 -13.05 -6.89
CA THR A 123 -16.88 -14.48 -7.03
C THR A 123 -16.00 -14.80 -8.24
N THR A 124 -16.00 -13.91 -9.24
CA THR A 124 -15.22 -14.03 -10.48
C THR A 124 -13.81 -13.46 -10.39
N LYS A 125 -13.46 -12.83 -9.26
CA LYS A 125 -12.17 -12.15 -9.05
C LYS A 125 -11.85 -11.07 -10.08
N GLN A 126 -12.84 -10.26 -10.44
CA GLN A 126 -12.65 -9.15 -11.39
C GLN A 126 -11.84 -8.00 -10.79
N THR A 127 -11.89 -7.83 -9.46
CA THR A 127 -11.08 -6.87 -8.72
C THR A 127 -10.10 -7.62 -7.82
N LEU A 128 -8.83 -7.26 -7.89
CA LEU A 128 -7.76 -7.81 -7.05
C LEU A 128 -7.72 -7.08 -5.71
N ILE A 129 -7.46 -7.83 -4.63
CA ILE A 129 -7.35 -7.30 -3.28
C ILE A 129 -5.88 -7.31 -2.89
N ALA A 130 -5.30 -6.14 -2.68
CA ALA A 130 -3.96 -6.00 -2.16
C ALA A 130 -3.94 -6.17 -0.63
N SER A 131 -2.82 -6.63 -0.07
CA SER A 131 -2.61 -6.75 1.37
C SER A 131 -2.76 -5.42 2.10
N PRO A 132 -2.82 -5.42 3.45
CA PRO A 132 -2.44 -4.24 4.22
C PRO A 132 -1.11 -3.66 3.74
N SER A 133 -1.02 -2.34 3.74
CA SER A 133 0.12 -1.63 3.16
C SER A 133 1.09 -1.30 4.28
N VAL A 134 2.19 -2.04 4.32
CA VAL A 134 3.25 -1.82 5.31
C VAL A 134 4.49 -1.27 4.62
N GLY A 135 5.34 -0.56 5.36
CA GLY A 135 6.58 0.01 4.85
C GLY A 135 7.83 -0.54 5.54
N TRP A 136 8.97 0.00 5.14
CA TRP A 136 10.28 -0.30 5.77
C TRP A 136 10.57 -1.81 5.90
N LEU A 137 11.12 -2.28 7.01
CA LEU A 137 11.41 -3.70 7.24
C LEU A 137 10.25 -4.44 7.94
N HIS A 138 9.04 -3.87 7.93
CA HIS A 138 7.86 -4.35 8.67
C HIS A 138 7.14 -5.56 8.04
N TYR A 139 7.74 -6.25 7.07
CA TYR A 139 7.13 -7.40 6.41
C TYR A 139 6.77 -8.55 7.36
N GLY A 140 7.37 -8.63 8.55
CA GLY A 140 7.01 -9.59 9.60
C GLY A 140 5.55 -9.47 10.03
N MET A 141 4.93 -8.30 9.85
CA MET A 141 3.48 -8.16 10.08
C MET A 141 2.67 -8.97 9.08
N LEU A 142 2.99 -8.83 7.78
CA LEU A 142 2.30 -9.56 6.72
C LEU A 142 2.60 -11.06 6.81
N GLU A 143 3.85 -11.41 7.14
CA GLU A 143 4.24 -12.80 7.36
C GLU A 143 3.43 -13.46 8.48
N GLY A 144 3.27 -12.78 9.63
CA GLY A 144 2.48 -13.30 10.73
C GLY A 144 1.01 -13.54 10.36
N LEU A 145 0.41 -12.62 9.59
CA LEU A 145 -0.94 -12.81 9.04
C LEU A 145 -1.02 -14.01 8.08
N TRP A 146 -0.04 -14.15 7.19
CA TRP A 146 0.02 -15.18 6.16
C TRP A 146 0.23 -16.58 6.75
N LYS A 147 1.06 -16.68 7.79
CA LYS A 147 1.40 -17.94 8.47
C LYS A 147 0.46 -18.29 9.63
N GLY A 148 -0.38 -17.37 10.08
CA GLY A 148 -1.25 -17.61 11.24
C GLY A 148 -0.47 -17.59 12.55
N GLU A 149 0.47 -16.66 12.67
CA GLU A 149 1.32 -16.43 13.84
C GLU A 149 0.87 -15.15 14.56
N SER A 150 1.18 -15.07 15.85
CA SER A 150 0.91 -13.90 16.67
C SER A 150 2.20 -13.34 17.31
N PRO A 151 2.22 -12.05 17.69
CA PRO A 151 3.41 -11.44 18.28
C PRO A 151 3.90 -12.05 19.60
N ASP A 152 3.07 -12.81 20.30
CA ASP A 152 3.47 -13.61 21.47
C ASP A 152 4.15 -14.95 21.11
N GLY A 153 4.36 -15.23 19.82
CA GLY A 153 4.98 -16.45 19.30
C GLY A 153 4.03 -17.63 19.16
N THR A 154 2.74 -17.46 19.48
CA THR A 154 1.75 -18.52 19.27
C THR A 154 1.42 -18.70 17.79
N THR A 155 1.22 -19.95 17.37
CA THR A 155 0.95 -20.34 15.98
C THR A 155 -0.35 -21.16 15.87
N GLY A 156 -0.75 -21.50 14.64
CA GLY A 156 -1.98 -22.27 14.39
C GLY A 156 -3.24 -21.41 14.38
N HIS A 157 -3.09 -20.09 14.35
CA HIS A 157 -4.20 -19.16 14.15
C HIS A 157 -4.68 -19.21 12.70
N PRO A 158 -5.92 -18.78 12.41
CA PRO A 158 -6.41 -18.72 11.04
C PRO A 158 -5.55 -17.80 10.15
N THR A 159 -5.18 -18.25 8.97
CA THR A 159 -4.36 -17.46 8.03
C THR A 159 -5.19 -16.40 7.29
N ALA A 160 -4.52 -15.31 6.91
CA ALA A 160 -5.02 -14.33 5.98
C ALA A 160 -4.52 -14.59 4.56
N THR A 161 -5.19 -14.01 3.56
CA THR A 161 -4.81 -14.11 2.15
C THR A 161 -5.20 -12.84 1.42
N TRP A 162 -4.55 -12.62 0.27
CA TRP A 162 -4.74 -11.50 -0.64
C TRP A 162 -4.24 -11.90 -2.03
N ASP A 163 -4.50 -11.08 -3.04
CA ASP A 163 -4.12 -11.39 -4.43
C ASP A 163 -2.84 -10.68 -4.87
N ILE A 164 -2.49 -9.55 -4.22
CA ILE A 164 -1.28 -8.74 -4.47
C ILE A 164 -0.65 -8.37 -3.12
N THR A 165 0.66 -8.51 -2.97
CA THR A 165 1.34 -7.98 -1.78
C THR A 165 1.68 -6.52 -2.00
N ASN A 166 1.24 -5.68 -1.07
CA ASN A 166 1.41 -4.25 -1.13
C ASN A 166 2.50 -3.77 -0.17
N TYR A 167 3.25 -2.74 -0.58
CA TYR A 167 4.36 -2.24 0.21
C TYR A 167 4.67 -0.76 -0.02
N HIS A 168 5.13 -0.06 1.01
CA HIS A 168 5.55 1.34 0.95
C HIS A 168 7.06 1.46 1.04
N TRP A 169 7.64 2.39 0.28
CA TRP A 169 9.08 2.63 0.33
C TRP A 169 9.50 4.08 0.07
N TYR A 170 10.19 4.68 1.01
CA TYR A 170 10.60 6.07 0.92
C TYR A 170 12.12 6.24 0.80
N TYR A 171 12.56 7.36 0.26
CA TYR A 171 13.97 7.70 0.05
C TYR A 171 14.87 7.51 1.28
N ASP A 172 14.38 7.90 2.45
CA ASP A 172 15.08 7.83 3.73
C ASP A 172 15.22 6.40 4.28
N PHE A 173 14.51 5.45 3.70
CA PHE A 173 14.72 4.02 3.92
C PHE A 173 15.95 3.51 3.14
N GLY A 174 16.45 4.27 2.15
CA GLY A 174 17.56 3.86 1.32
C GLY A 174 17.15 2.83 0.27
N ASP A 175 18.06 1.94 -0.09
CA ASP A 175 17.84 0.92 -1.12
C ASP A 175 17.00 -0.24 -0.57
N ILE A 176 15.81 -0.46 -1.13
CA ILE A 176 14.90 -1.56 -0.76
C ILE A 176 15.50 -2.95 -0.97
N GLN A 177 16.49 -3.08 -1.86
CA GLN A 177 17.21 -4.31 -2.13
C GLN A 177 18.41 -4.51 -1.18
N ASN A 178 18.72 -3.54 -0.31
CA ASN A 178 19.82 -3.60 0.65
C ASN A 178 19.55 -2.80 1.95
N ALA A 179 18.31 -2.77 2.40
CA ALA A 179 17.90 -2.00 3.57
C ALA A 179 18.35 -2.71 4.85
N GLY A 180 19.30 -2.10 5.58
CA GLY A 180 19.90 -2.77 6.74
C GLY A 180 20.58 -4.10 6.41
N GLY A 181 21.04 -4.28 5.16
CA GLY A 181 21.62 -5.53 4.67
C GLY A 181 20.58 -6.56 4.18
N VAL A 182 19.31 -6.17 4.09
CA VAL A 182 18.20 -7.05 3.67
C VAL A 182 17.68 -6.63 2.30
N ASN A 183 17.52 -7.62 1.41
CA ASN A 183 16.78 -7.42 0.16
C ASN A 183 15.28 -7.64 0.39
N THR A 184 14.58 -6.57 0.72
CA THR A 184 13.16 -6.61 1.10
C THR A 184 12.28 -7.17 -0.02
N LEU A 185 12.55 -6.81 -1.28
CA LEU A 185 11.82 -7.33 -2.43
C LEU A 185 12.00 -8.86 -2.59
N ALA A 186 13.21 -9.37 -2.37
CA ALA A 186 13.49 -10.80 -2.40
C ALA A 186 12.75 -11.55 -1.27
N VAL A 187 12.72 -10.97 -0.07
CA VAL A 187 12.00 -11.53 1.08
C VAL A 187 10.50 -11.58 0.80
N ILE A 188 9.89 -10.46 0.39
CA ILE A 188 8.46 -10.39 0.04
C ILE A 188 8.10 -11.42 -1.04
N LYS A 189 8.89 -11.49 -2.11
CA LYS A 189 8.68 -12.48 -3.17
C LYS A 189 8.75 -13.92 -2.65
N SER A 190 9.73 -14.21 -1.79
CA SER A 190 9.92 -15.55 -1.22
C SER A 190 8.77 -15.95 -0.29
N LEU A 191 8.29 -15.02 0.53
CA LEU A 191 7.24 -15.28 1.53
C LEU A 191 5.87 -15.52 0.89
N PHE A 192 5.48 -14.66 -0.05
CA PHE A 192 4.11 -14.64 -0.56
C PHE A 192 3.98 -15.20 -1.97
N ASN A 193 5.03 -15.05 -2.79
CA ASN A 193 5.03 -15.44 -4.21
C ASN A 193 3.82 -14.90 -4.99
N LEU A 194 3.39 -13.68 -4.66
CA LEU A 194 2.34 -12.92 -5.32
C LEU A 194 2.95 -11.72 -6.08
N PRO A 195 2.20 -11.09 -7.00
CA PRO A 195 2.59 -9.78 -7.52
C PRO A 195 2.82 -8.76 -6.41
N ILE A 196 3.81 -7.88 -6.61
CA ILE A 196 4.15 -6.80 -5.70
C ILE A 196 3.65 -5.48 -6.28
N LEU A 197 2.95 -4.71 -5.46
CA LEU A 197 2.58 -3.33 -5.75
C LEU A 197 3.28 -2.42 -4.74
N LEU A 198 3.99 -1.41 -5.22
CA LEU A 198 4.54 -0.37 -4.36
C LEU A 198 3.58 0.82 -4.35
N SER A 199 2.53 0.73 -3.53
CA SER A 199 1.43 1.70 -3.51
C SER A 199 1.81 3.08 -2.97
N GLU A 200 2.96 3.20 -2.32
CA GLU A 200 3.55 4.49 -2.01
C GLU A 200 5.07 4.42 -2.13
N ILE A 201 5.62 5.23 -3.03
CA ILE A 201 7.03 5.55 -3.07
C ILE A 201 7.24 7.05 -3.05
N GLY A 202 8.29 7.54 -2.40
CA GLY A 202 8.49 8.99 -2.35
C GLY A 202 9.68 9.44 -1.54
N VAL A 203 9.68 10.73 -1.18
CA VAL A 203 10.71 11.34 -0.35
C VAL A 203 10.02 12.00 0.84
N GLN A 204 10.16 11.47 2.05
CA GLN A 204 9.51 12.01 3.27
C GLN A 204 10.44 12.81 4.18
N THR A 205 11.67 13.07 3.73
CA THR A 205 12.65 13.89 4.45
C THR A 205 13.06 15.09 3.64
N SER A 206 13.43 16.18 4.33
CA SER A 206 13.84 17.42 3.67
C SER A 206 15.16 17.22 2.92
N VAL A 207 15.10 17.30 1.59
CA VAL A 207 16.25 17.22 0.69
C VAL A 207 16.29 18.40 -0.28
N SER A 208 17.43 18.62 -0.93
CA SER A 208 17.52 19.60 -2.01
C SER A 208 16.59 19.24 -3.18
N GLY A 209 16.12 20.25 -3.92
CA GLY A 209 15.29 20.01 -5.12
C GLY A 209 16.00 19.12 -6.16
N SER A 210 17.31 19.27 -6.35
CA SER A 210 18.10 18.40 -7.22
C SER A 210 18.14 16.95 -6.73
N THR A 211 18.32 16.73 -5.42
CA THR A 211 18.28 15.38 -4.83
C THR A 211 16.92 14.72 -5.06
N TYR A 212 15.83 15.46 -4.83
CA TYR A 212 14.47 14.97 -5.08
C TYR A 212 14.31 14.56 -6.55
N ASN A 213 14.67 15.45 -7.49
CA ASN A 213 14.50 15.19 -8.92
C ASN A 213 15.32 13.99 -9.39
N SER A 214 16.55 13.86 -8.91
CA SER A 214 17.40 12.70 -9.20
C SER A 214 16.79 11.41 -8.67
N TYR A 215 16.24 11.42 -7.45
CA TYR A 215 15.61 10.25 -6.87
C TYR A 215 14.36 9.82 -7.62
N VAL A 216 13.50 10.75 -8.05
CA VAL A 216 12.36 10.45 -8.93
C VAL A 216 12.83 9.69 -10.18
N ALA A 217 13.88 10.18 -10.85
CA ALA A 217 14.37 9.57 -12.07
C ALA A 217 14.98 8.17 -11.83
N SER A 218 15.83 8.02 -10.81
CA SER A 218 16.52 6.76 -10.54
C SER A 218 15.59 5.69 -10.01
N ASN A 219 14.68 6.03 -9.09
CA ASN A 219 13.84 5.06 -8.39
C ASN A 219 12.83 4.39 -9.33
N ILE A 220 12.20 5.18 -10.23
CA ILE A 220 11.30 4.63 -11.25
C ILE A 220 12.04 3.70 -12.20
N ALA A 221 13.25 4.06 -12.63
CA ALA A 221 14.07 3.22 -13.50
C ALA A 221 14.52 1.93 -12.80
N GLU A 222 14.89 2.03 -11.52
CA GLU A 222 15.28 0.87 -10.72
C GLU A 222 14.13 -0.13 -10.60
N TYR A 223 12.94 0.31 -10.19
CA TYR A 223 11.77 -0.57 -10.08
C TYR A 223 11.36 -1.16 -11.43
N ALA A 224 11.43 -0.40 -12.53
CA ALA A 224 11.18 -0.93 -13.86
C ALA A 224 12.17 -2.03 -14.25
N SER A 225 13.46 -1.85 -13.95
CA SER A 225 14.50 -2.86 -14.22
C SER A 225 14.35 -4.12 -13.35
N SER A 226 13.85 -3.94 -12.13
CA SER A 226 13.63 -4.97 -11.12
C SER A 226 12.27 -5.67 -11.26
N ALA A 227 11.36 -5.14 -12.09
CA ALA A 227 9.97 -5.57 -12.15
C ALA A 227 9.80 -7.05 -12.48
N LYS A 228 10.52 -7.56 -13.49
CA LYS A 228 10.47 -8.98 -13.85
C LYS A 228 11.09 -9.87 -12.77
N THR A 229 12.16 -9.41 -12.13
CA THR A 229 12.86 -10.16 -11.08
C THR A 229 11.96 -10.37 -9.87
N TYR A 230 11.23 -9.34 -9.45
CA TYR A 230 10.43 -9.39 -8.22
C TYR A 230 8.91 -9.50 -8.44
N ASN A 231 8.45 -9.52 -9.69
CA ASN A 231 7.03 -9.47 -10.06
C ASN A 231 6.36 -8.15 -9.58
N ILE A 232 7.04 -7.02 -9.76
CA ILE A 232 6.47 -5.70 -9.47
C ILE A 232 5.53 -5.33 -10.62
N ILE A 233 4.27 -5.05 -10.28
CA ILE A 233 3.21 -4.77 -11.25
C ILE A 233 2.78 -3.31 -11.28
N GLY A 234 3.30 -2.49 -10.37
CA GLY A 234 3.01 -1.06 -10.32
C GLY A 234 3.78 -0.37 -9.20
N VAL A 235 3.91 0.95 -9.35
CA VAL A 235 4.40 1.87 -8.33
C VAL A 235 3.54 3.13 -8.35
N ASP A 236 3.17 3.65 -7.19
CA ASP A 236 2.42 4.89 -7.04
C ASP A 236 3.25 5.91 -6.24
N TRP A 237 3.39 7.13 -6.76
CA TRP A 237 4.23 8.15 -6.13
C TRP A 237 3.46 8.95 -5.08
N TYR A 238 3.97 8.96 -3.85
CA TYR A 238 3.51 9.81 -2.76
C TYR A 238 4.34 11.12 -2.75
N GLU A 239 3.81 12.27 -3.15
CA GLU A 239 2.40 12.55 -3.49
C GLU A 239 2.27 13.39 -4.76
N LEU A 240 1.09 13.36 -5.38
CA LEU A 240 0.84 14.13 -6.60
C LEU A 240 0.79 15.63 -6.31
N TYR A 241 0.08 16.03 -5.25
CA TYR A 241 -0.07 17.41 -4.82
C TYR A 241 0.44 17.58 -3.40
N ASN A 242 1.07 18.71 -3.09
CA ASN A 242 1.43 19.07 -1.74
C ASN A 242 0.21 18.94 -0.81
N PHE A 243 0.31 18.06 0.17
CA PHE A 243 -0.69 17.86 1.21
C PHE A 243 -0.08 18.19 2.57
N GLN A 244 0.96 17.45 2.97
CA GLN A 244 1.59 17.63 4.28
C GLN A 244 2.90 18.42 4.21
N ASN A 245 3.01 19.41 5.09
CA ASN A 245 4.28 20.09 5.34
C ASN A 245 5.03 19.39 6.48
N MET A 246 6.08 18.64 6.13
CA MET A 246 6.95 17.96 7.07
C MET A 246 8.20 18.82 7.31
N ASN A 247 8.22 19.59 8.39
CA ASN A 247 9.36 20.43 8.79
C ASN A 247 9.86 21.39 7.69
N GLY A 248 8.93 22.06 6.99
CA GLY A 248 9.25 23.00 5.91
C GLY A 248 9.35 22.37 4.53
N PHE A 249 9.08 21.07 4.41
CA PHE A 249 9.18 20.32 3.17
C PHE A 249 7.85 19.70 2.77
N TYR A 250 7.49 19.88 1.50
CA TYR A 250 6.35 19.19 0.89
C TYR A 250 6.83 18.06 -0.02
N MET A 251 6.05 16.98 -0.08
CA MET A 251 6.36 15.80 -0.86
C MET A 251 5.78 15.85 -2.28
N GLY A 252 4.90 16.80 -2.58
CA GLY A 252 4.20 16.87 -3.86
C GLY A 252 5.08 17.06 -5.09
N LEU A 253 4.70 16.38 -6.18
CA LEU A 253 5.18 16.68 -7.54
C LEU A 253 4.64 18.04 -8.03
N TYR A 254 3.43 18.41 -7.57
CA TYR A 254 2.78 19.69 -7.80
C TYR A 254 2.49 20.39 -6.48
N ASN A 255 2.53 21.73 -6.48
CA ASN A 255 2.10 22.51 -5.32
C ASN A 255 0.57 22.46 -5.14
N SER A 256 -0.15 22.50 -6.25
CA SER A 256 -1.62 22.44 -6.31
C SER A 256 -2.04 22.04 -7.74
N PRO A 257 -3.34 21.78 -8.01
CA PRO A 257 -3.80 21.50 -9.35
C PRO A 257 -3.37 22.58 -10.35
N GLY A 258 -2.55 22.18 -11.34
CA GLY A 258 -2.04 23.10 -12.37
C GLY A 258 -0.81 23.91 -12.00
N VAL A 259 -0.31 23.84 -10.76
CA VAL A 259 0.90 24.56 -10.30
C VAL A 259 2.00 23.56 -10.00
N GLY A 260 2.89 23.33 -10.95
CA GLY A 260 4.00 22.38 -10.81
C GLY A 260 5.04 22.83 -9.78
N ASN A 261 5.64 21.87 -9.09
CA ASN A 261 6.98 22.07 -8.53
C ASN A 261 7.94 21.81 -9.70
N ALA A 262 8.41 22.87 -10.35
CA ALA A 262 8.87 22.84 -11.75
C ALA A 262 9.91 21.74 -12.07
N GLY A 263 10.76 21.36 -11.10
CA GLY A 263 11.69 20.25 -11.26
C GLY A 263 11.07 18.86 -11.14
N ARG A 264 10.20 18.65 -10.14
CA ARG A 264 9.72 17.31 -9.75
C ARG A 264 8.74 16.72 -10.76
N ALA A 265 7.77 17.51 -11.19
CA ALA A 265 6.80 17.06 -12.21
C ALA A 265 7.48 16.76 -13.55
N THR A 266 8.49 17.55 -13.92
CA THR A 266 9.30 17.31 -15.13
C THR A 266 10.12 16.03 -15.00
N ALA A 267 10.80 15.84 -13.86
CA ALA A 267 11.56 14.62 -13.59
C ALA A 267 10.67 13.36 -13.67
N MET A 268 9.48 13.41 -13.06
CA MET A 268 8.52 12.30 -13.13
C MET A 268 8.07 12.03 -14.56
N THR A 269 7.71 13.07 -15.32
CA THR A 269 7.30 12.92 -16.72
C THR A 269 8.37 12.24 -17.56
N THR A 270 9.64 12.66 -17.40
CA THR A 270 10.78 12.03 -18.09
C THR A 270 10.99 10.59 -17.64
N ALA A 271 10.88 10.31 -16.34
CA ALA A 271 11.09 8.98 -15.77
C ALA A 271 10.04 7.98 -16.26
N VAL A 272 8.76 8.37 -16.26
CA VAL A 272 7.64 7.56 -16.78
C VAL A 272 7.77 7.34 -18.28
N ALA A 273 8.12 8.38 -19.05
CA ALA A 273 8.29 8.25 -20.50
C ALA A 273 9.46 7.33 -20.88
N SER A 274 10.53 7.31 -20.07
CA SER A 274 11.72 6.48 -20.31
C SER A 274 11.55 5.03 -19.84
N ASN A 275 10.59 4.78 -18.96
CA ASN A 275 10.29 3.47 -18.38
C ASN A 275 8.79 3.20 -18.52
N PRO A 276 8.26 3.12 -19.76
CA PRO A 276 6.86 2.79 -19.95
C PRO A 276 6.59 1.45 -19.25
N THR A 277 5.46 1.39 -18.52
CA THR A 277 4.97 0.17 -17.87
C THR A 277 5.10 -1.03 -18.81
N PRO A 278 5.49 -2.22 -18.31
CA PRO A 278 5.27 -3.47 -19.02
C PRO A 278 3.81 -3.61 -19.50
#